data_AF-A0A9Q0D308-F1
#
_entry.id   AF-A0A9Q0D308-F1
#
_cell.length_a   1.000
_cell.length_b   1.000
_cell.length_c   1.000
_cell.angle_alpha   90.00
_cell.angle_beta   90.00
_cell.angle_gamma   90.00
#
_symmetry.space_group_name_H-M   'P 1'
#
loop_
_entity.id
_entity.type
_entity.pdbx_description
1 polymer ?
#
loop_
_entity_poly.entity_id
_entity_poly.type
_entity_poly.pdbx_seq_one_letter_code
_entity_poly.pdbx_strand_id
1 'polypeptide(L)'
;MSEVSVVIPPQKVAILDANLTRFELAASPTTYLFYNLSFIMSIHNSVWNDKADYHDMEVDCYYNTEQFDSRKLGDFKLKPRRTHLFNLSRSGNSTIDLGSNEVNAFKRSNETAFFDLEIWLKGKRIFQADDGDRHVHLSYQCKLRLQLIISQNSTTQGNFKPVKCH
;
A
#
# COMPACT_ATOMS: atom_id res chain seq x y z
N MET A 1 26.66 33.79 4.06
CA MET A 1 25.28 33.26 4.07
C MET A 1 25.41 31.75 4.17
N SER A 2 25.08 31.16 5.32
CA SER A 2 25.15 29.71 5.47
C SER A 2 23.96 29.08 4.75
N GLU A 3 24.23 28.22 3.77
CA GLU A 3 23.23 27.33 3.19
C GLU A 3 22.69 26.44 4.31
N VAL A 4 21.46 26.71 4.76
CA VAL A 4 20.74 25.79 5.62
C VAL A 4 20.18 24.70 4.70
N SER A 5 20.91 23.59 4.58
CA SER A 5 20.38 22.39 3.94
C SER A 5 19.20 21.88 4.79
N VAL A 6 17.97 22.17 4.34
CA VAL A 6 16.75 21.63 4.97
C VAL A 6 16.74 20.12 4.72
N VAL A 7 17.16 19.35 5.72
CA VAL A 7 17.03 17.89 5.74
C VAL A 7 15.56 17.56 5.95
N ILE A 8 14.90 17.11 4.89
CA ILE A 8 13.50 16.68 4.96
C ILE A 8 13.46 15.29 5.58
N PRO A 9 12.87 15.10 6.78
CA PRO A 9 12.87 13.80 7.41
C PRO A 9 11.94 12.84 6.67
N PRO A 10 12.34 11.56 6.50
CA PRO A 10 11.51 10.56 5.86
C PRO A 10 10.20 10.38 6.62
N GLN A 11 9.14 10.14 5.86
CA GLN A 11 7.83 9.81 6.44
C GLN A 11 7.85 8.39 6.97
N LYS A 12 7.20 8.20 8.11
CA LYS A 12 6.95 6.87 8.64
C LYS A 12 5.64 6.40 8.04
N VAL A 13 5.73 5.45 7.12
CA VAL A 13 4.59 4.80 6.48
C VAL A 13 4.56 3.33 6.91
N ALA A 14 3.38 2.82 7.25
CA ALA A 14 3.21 1.43 7.64
C ALA A 14 1.80 0.92 7.33
N ILE A 15 1.69 -0.37 7.01
CA ILE A 15 0.44 -1.11 7.06
C ILE A 15 0.28 -1.66 8.47
N LEU A 16 -0.78 -1.25 9.17
CA LEU A 16 -1.03 -1.62 10.56
C LEU A 16 -1.87 -2.88 10.69
N ASP A 17 -2.78 -3.09 9.75
CA ASP A 17 -3.64 -4.27 9.64
C ASP A 17 -3.92 -4.55 8.16
N ALA A 18 -4.14 -5.82 7.81
CA ALA A 18 -4.52 -6.24 6.47
C ALA A 18 -5.25 -7.58 6.49
N ASN A 19 -6.25 -7.72 5.62
CA ASN A 19 -7.05 -8.92 5.47
C ASN A 19 -7.33 -9.20 3.99
N LEU A 20 -7.11 -10.46 3.60
CA LEU A 20 -7.37 -10.99 2.28
C LEU A 20 -8.39 -12.11 2.41
N THR A 21 -9.61 -11.90 1.90
CA THR A 21 -10.71 -12.87 2.04
C THR A 21 -11.12 -13.51 0.71
N ARG A 22 -10.59 -13.00 -0.40
CA ARG A 22 -10.70 -13.60 -1.72
C ARG A 22 -9.42 -13.32 -2.50
N PHE A 23 -8.87 -14.35 -3.14
CA PHE A 23 -7.75 -14.23 -4.06
C PHE A 23 -7.75 -15.45 -4.99
N GLU A 24 -8.32 -15.30 -6.18
CA GLU A 24 -8.61 -16.39 -7.11
C GLU A 24 -8.12 -16.03 -8.52
N LEU A 25 -7.48 -16.97 -9.20
CA LEU A 25 -6.99 -16.79 -10.55
C LEU A 25 -7.81 -17.63 -11.53
N ALA A 26 -8.40 -17.00 -12.54
CA ALA A 26 -9.01 -17.67 -13.68
C ALA A 26 -8.15 -17.42 -14.91
N ALA A 27 -7.47 -18.46 -15.40
CA ALA A 27 -6.58 -18.38 -16.55
C ALA A 27 -7.15 -19.15 -17.74
N SER A 28 -7.78 -18.45 -18.71
CA SER A 28 -8.02 -18.87 -20.10
C SER A 28 -9.19 -18.08 -20.73
N PRO A 29 -9.05 -17.45 -21.91
CA PRO A 29 -7.80 -17.14 -22.63
C PRO A 29 -7.04 -15.95 -22.01
N THR A 30 -7.73 -15.15 -21.22
CA THR A 30 -7.19 -14.02 -20.45
C THR A 30 -7.07 -14.42 -18.99
N THR A 31 -6.02 -13.95 -18.32
CA THR A 31 -5.83 -14.18 -16.88
C THR A 31 -6.54 -13.09 -16.09
N TYR A 32 -7.55 -13.49 -15.32
CA TYR A 32 -8.27 -12.63 -14.38
C TYR A 32 -7.92 -12.98 -12.94
N LEU A 33 -7.59 -11.96 -12.15
CA LEU A 33 -7.44 -12.06 -10.70
C LEU A 33 -8.68 -11.47 -10.03
N PHE A 34 -9.38 -12.28 -9.25
CA PHE A 34 -10.49 -11.85 -8.40
C PHE A 34 -10.00 -11.69 -6.97
N TYR A 35 -10.30 -10.57 -6.33
CA TYR A 35 -9.76 -10.26 -5.01
C TYR A 35 -10.76 -9.56 -4.09
N ASN A 36 -10.52 -9.73 -2.80
CA ASN A 36 -11.12 -8.93 -1.74
C ASN A 36 -10.05 -8.63 -0.68
N LEU A 37 -9.51 -7.42 -0.75
CA LEU A 37 -8.39 -6.96 0.06
C LEU A 37 -8.83 -5.74 0.88
N SER A 38 -8.48 -5.76 2.15
CA SER A 38 -8.60 -4.59 3.02
C SER A 38 -7.33 -4.40 3.83
N PHE A 39 -6.98 -3.15 4.13
CA PHE A 39 -5.83 -2.82 4.97
C PHE A 39 -5.95 -1.41 5.56
N ILE A 40 -5.24 -1.20 6.67
CA ILE A 40 -5.11 0.09 7.33
C ILE A 40 -3.70 0.60 7.08
N MET A 41 -3.58 1.64 6.27
CA MET A 41 -2.30 2.31 6.03
C MET A 41 -2.17 3.53 6.95
N SER A 42 -0.99 3.72 7.51
CA SER A 42 -0.64 4.88 8.33
C SER A 42 0.42 5.73 7.66
N ILE A 43 0.24 7.04 7.70
CA ILE A 43 1.25 8.03 7.33
C ILE A 43 1.46 8.94 8.54
N HIS A 44 2.68 9.01 9.05
CA HIS A 44 3.02 9.83 10.20
C HIS A 44 3.98 10.97 9.82
N ASN A 45 3.55 12.19 10.13
CA ASN A 45 4.38 13.37 9.98
C ASN A 45 5.43 13.41 11.10
N SER A 46 6.64 12.96 10.77
CA SER A 46 7.82 12.98 11.66
C SER A 46 8.29 14.40 12.02
N VAL A 47 7.89 15.43 11.27
CA VAL A 47 8.26 16.83 11.54
C VAL A 47 7.55 17.33 12.80
N TRP A 48 8.28 18.08 13.62
CA TRP A 48 7.84 18.47 14.96
C TRP A 48 7.11 19.81 15.02
N ASN A 49 7.40 20.73 14.10
CA ASN A 49 6.87 22.10 14.08
C ASN A 49 6.00 22.43 12.87
N ASP A 50 6.20 21.74 11.75
CA ASP A 50 5.52 22.09 10.49
C ASP A 50 4.49 21.06 10.02
N LYS A 51 3.45 21.56 9.35
CA LYS A 51 2.46 20.75 8.66
C LYS A 51 3.11 20.10 7.44
N ALA A 52 2.47 19.03 6.97
CA ALA A 52 2.85 18.36 5.74
C ALA A 52 1.65 18.40 4.80
N ASP A 53 1.81 19.04 3.65
CA ASP A 53 0.80 19.09 2.61
C ASP A 53 1.09 17.98 1.61
N TYR A 54 0.14 17.07 1.42
CA TYR A 54 0.26 15.93 0.50
C TYR A 54 -0.68 16.11 -0.67
N HIS A 55 -0.18 15.79 -1.86
CA HIS A 55 -0.89 15.95 -3.11
C HIS A 55 -0.75 14.71 -4.00
N ASP A 56 -1.76 14.50 -4.84
CA ASP A 56 -1.79 13.41 -5.83
C ASP A 56 -1.53 12.03 -5.19
N MET A 57 -1.98 11.83 -3.95
CA MET A 57 -1.68 10.60 -3.22
C MET A 57 -2.49 9.44 -3.77
N GLU A 58 -1.81 8.33 -4.00
CA GLU A 58 -2.36 7.13 -4.61
C GLU A 58 -1.77 5.88 -3.97
N VAL A 59 -2.57 4.83 -3.92
CA VAL A 59 -2.14 3.50 -3.50
C VAL A 59 -2.35 2.52 -4.64
N ASP A 60 -1.28 1.82 -5.01
CA ASP A 60 -1.29 0.77 -6.01
C ASP A 60 -1.03 -0.58 -5.36
N CYS A 61 -1.77 -1.61 -5.77
CA CYS A 61 -1.60 -2.97 -5.27
C CYS A 61 -1.11 -3.88 -6.40
N TYR A 62 -0.08 -4.67 -6.10
CA TYR A 62 0.58 -5.54 -7.06
C TYR A 62 0.67 -6.98 -6.57
N TYR A 63 0.63 -7.90 -7.52
CA TYR A 63 0.90 -9.32 -7.34
C TYR A 63 1.84 -9.78 -8.47
N ASN A 64 2.99 -10.37 -8.14
CA ASN A 64 4.01 -10.74 -9.13
C ASN A 64 4.30 -9.62 -10.15
N THR A 65 4.55 -8.39 -9.66
CA THR A 65 4.82 -7.18 -10.47
C THR A 65 3.67 -6.65 -11.33
N GLU A 66 2.56 -7.39 -11.42
CA GLU A 66 1.35 -6.96 -12.12
C GLU A 66 0.45 -6.15 -11.19
N GLN A 67 0.05 -4.96 -11.65
CA GLN A 67 -0.90 -4.12 -10.91
C GLN A 67 -2.30 -4.68 -11.04
N PHE A 68 -2.98 -4.91 -9.91
CA PHE A 68 -4.35 -5.41 -9.90
C PHE A 68 -5.37 -4.44 -9.29
N ASP A 69 -4.90 -3.41 -8.58
CA ASP A 69 -5.75 -2.35 -8.04
C ASP A 69 -4.99 -1.02 -7.96
N SER A 70 -5.73 0.08 -8.07
CA SER A 70 -5.25 1.44 -7.83
C SER A 70 -6.36 2.27 -7.20
N ARG A 71 -5.97 3.13 -6.26
CA ARG A 71 -6.89 4.04 -5.60
C ARG A 71 -6.24 5.38 -5.27
N LYS A 72 -6.82 6.44 -5.82
CA LYS A 72 -6.55 7.81 -5.39
C LYS A 72 -7.03 8.02 -3.95
N LEU A 73 -6.14 8.51 -3.11
CA LEU A 73 -6.42 8.97 -1.75
C LEU A 73 -6.76 10.47 -1.72
N GLY A 74 -6.30 11.22 -2.73
CA GLY A 74 -6.50 12.66 -2.84
C GLY A 74 -5.55 13.46 -1.96
N ASP A 75 -5.81 14.77 -1.90
CA ASP A 75 -4.96 15.71 -1.21
C ASP A 75 -5.34 15.82 0.27
N PHE A 76 -4.35 15.91 1.15
CA PHE A 76 -4.60 16.08 2.58
C PHE A 76 -3.45 16.80 3.28
N LYS A 77 -3.75 17.36 4.46
CA LYS A 77 -2.77 18.03 5.31
C LYS A 77 -2.59 17.28 6.62
N LEU A 78 -1.36 17.10 7.05
CA LEU A 78 -1.04 16.42 8.30
C LEU A 78 -0.30 17.35 9.26
N LYS A 79 -0.91 17.61 10.43
CA LYS A 79 -0.30 18.42 11.49
C LYS A 79 1.01 17.79 12.01
N PRO A 80 1.91 18.59 12.62
CA PRO A 80 3.15 18.07 13.18
C PRO A 80 2.91 16.92 14.17
N ARG A 81 3.77 15.89 14.12
CA ARG A 81 3.70 14.68 14.97
C ARG A 81 2.36 13.93 14.93
N ARG A 82 1.51 14.15 13.93
CA ARG A 82 0.24 13.44 13.79
C ARG A 82 0.35 12.32 12.77
N THR A 83 -0.54 11.35 12.93
CA THR A 83 -0.68 10.20 12.03
C THR A 83 -2.05 10.29 11.37
N HIS A 84 -2.09 10.10 10.06
CA HIS A 84 -3.32 9.87 9.32
C HIS A 84 -3.46 8.37 9.06
N LEU A 85 -4.69 7.86 9.15
CA LEU A 85 -5.03 6.47 8.88
C LEU A 85 -5.95 6.38 7.68
N PHE A 86 -5.57 5.58 6.69
CA PHE A 86 -6.41 5.24 5.55
C PHE A 86 -6.95 3.83 5.75
N ASN A 87 -8.27 3.73 5.92
CA ASN A 87 -8.97 2.45 5.92
C ASN A 87 -9.37 2.13 4.48
N LEU A 88 -8.64 1.21 3.86
CA LEU A 88 -8.79 0.85 2.45
C LEU A 88 -9.39 -0.54 2.36
N SER A 89 -10.50 -0.67 1.63
CA SER A 89 -11.16 -1.94 1.39
C SER A 89 -11.66 -1.94 -0.03
N ARG A 90 -11.30 -2.99 -0.78
CA ARG A 90 -11.68 -3.14 -2.18
C ARG A 90 -11.92 -4.61 -2.48
N SER A 91 -13.04 -4.86 -3.14
CA SER A 91 -13.34 -6.12 -3.79
C SER A 91 -13.48 -5.85 -5.28
N GLY A 92 -12.91 -6.72 -6.11
CA GLY A 92 -12.88 -6.48 -7.54
C GLY A 92 -12.30 -7.63 -8.32
N ASN A 93 -12.09 -7.37 -9.61
CA ASN A 93 -11.30 -8.20 -10.48
C ASN A 93 -10.44 -7.31 -11.38
N SER A 94 -9.30 -7.83 -11.83
CA SER A 94 -8.48 -7.19 -12.85
C SER A 94 -7.96 -8.24 -13.82
N THR A 95 -7.67 -7.80 -15.04
CA THR A 95 -6.79 -8.54 -15.93
C THR A 95 -5.36 -8.31 -15.47
N ILE A 96 -4.56 -9.38 -15.40
CA ILE A 96 -3.12 -9.32 -15.09
C ILE A 96 -2.34 -10.18 -16.07
N ASP A 97 -1.13 -9.77 -16.45
CA ASP A 97 -0.29 -10.53 -17.37
C ASP A 97 0.66 -11.46 -16.62
N LEU A 98 0.15 -12.64 -16.26
CA LEU A 98 0.97 -13.67 -15.62
C LEU A 98 1.42 -14.72 -16.63
N GLY A 99 2.74 -14.94 -16.70
CA GLY A 99 3.31 -16.05 -17.43
C GLY A 99 3.04 -17.40 -16.76
N SER A 100 3.37 -18.48 -17.46
CA SER A 100 3.17 -19.86 -16.98
C SER A 100 3.85 -20.13 -15.63
N ASN A 101 5.00 -19.49 -15.37
CA ASN A 101 5.74 -19.65 -14.11
C ASN A 101 4.98 -19.00 -12.94
N GLU A 102 4.45 -17.81 -13.15
CA GLU A 102 3.71 -17.02 -12.18
C GLU A 102 2.34 -17.65 -11.89
N VAL A 103 1.68 -18.21 -12.92
CA VAL A 103 0.46 -19.02 -12.76
C VAL A 103 0.73 -20.26 -11.90
N ASN A 104 1.85 -20.95 -12.14
CA ASN A 104 2.23 -22.11 -11.32
C ASN A 104 2.67 -21.72 -9.91
N ALA A 105 3.29 -20.55 -9.73
CA ALA A 105 3.56 -19.98 -8.41
C ALA A 105 2.26 -19.65 -7.67
N PHE A 106 1.27 -19.08 -8.35
CA PHE A 106 -0.06 -18.84 -7.78
C PHE A 106 -0.69 -20.13 -7.26
N LYS A 107 -0.67 -21.21 -8.05
CA LYS A 107 -1.23 -22.51 -7.63
C LYS A 107 -0.59 -23.03 -6.34
N ARG A 108 0.74 -22.94 -6.23
CA ARG A 108 1.49 -23.32 -5.01
C ARG A 108 1.13 -22.44 -3.81
N SER A 109 1.04 -21.12 -4.00
CA SER A 109 0.60 -20.18 -2.96
C SER A 109 -0.81 -20.51 -2.48
N ASN A 110 -1.71 -20.86 -3.41
CA ASN A 110 -3.10 -21.23 -3.12
C ASN A 110 -3.22 -22.51 -2.27
N GLU A 111 -2.35 -23.51 -2.49
CA GLU A 111 -2.28 -24.71 -1.65
C GLU A 111 -1.95 -24.37 -0.18
N THR A 112 -1.10 -23.36 0.04
CA THR A 112 -0.75 -22.90 1.39
C THR A 112 -1.67 -21.82 1.94
N ALA A 113 -2.55 -21.27 1.11
CA ALA A 113 -3.36 -20.08 1.38
C ALA A 113 -2.54 -18.83 1.78
N PHE A 114 -1.26 -18.72 1.39
CA PHE A 114 -0.43 -17.54 1.64
C PHE A 114 -0.02 -16.87 0.34
N PHE A 115 -0.20 -15.55 0.26
CA PHE A 115 0.13 -14.74 -0.91
C PHE A 115 1.02 -13.57 -0.53
N ASP A 116 2.05 -13.35 -1.36
CA ASP A 116 2.92 -12.19 -1.25
C ASP A 116 2.37 -11.08 -2.15
N LEU A 117 2.04 -9.93 -1.56
CA LEU A 117 1.50 -8.74 -2.22
C LEU A 117 2.43 -7.55 -2.00
N GLU A 118 2.44 -6.61 -2.94
CA GLU A 118 3.13 -5.34 -2.78
C GLU A 118 2.15 -4.18 -2.83
N ILE A 119 2.20 -3.31 -1.82
CA ILE A 119 1.40 -2.10 -1.75
C ILE A 119 2.34 -0.91 -1.90
N TRP A 120 2.09 -0.08 -2.90
CA TRP A 120 2.87 1.13 -3.15
C TRP A 120 2.06 2.36 -2.80
N LEU A 121 2.60 3.22 -1.96
CA LEU A 121 2.07 4.57 -1.73
C LEU A 121 2.89 5.57 -2.55
N LYS A 122 2.24 6.28 -3.45
CA LYS A 122 2.84 7.28 -4.32
C LYS A 122 2.18 8.64 -4.11
N GLY A 123 2.88 9.71 -4.44
CA GLY A 123 2.34 11.07 -4.45
C GLY A 123 3.41 12.11 -4.21
N LYS A 124 3.02 13.27 -3.70
CA LYS A 124 3.92 14.40 -3.45
C LYS A 124 3.70 14.94 -2.05
N ARG A 125 4.78 15.43 -1.44
CA ARG A 125 4.75 16.26 -0.24
C ARG A 125 5.32 17.64 -0.55
N ILE A 126 4.58 18.67 -0.20
CA ILE A 126 4.99 20.07 -0.35
C ILE A 126 5.38 20.63 1.02
N PHE A 127 6.47 21.38 1.04
CA PHE A 127 6.97 22.11 2.19
C PHE A 127 7.08 23.59 1.83
N GLN A 128 6.59 24.45 2.71
CA GLN A 128 6.80 25.87 2.56
C GLN A 128 8.18 26.23 3.12
N ALA A 129 8.99 26.94 2.34
CA ALA A 129 10.25 27.50 2.77
C ALA A 129 10.34 28.97 2.35
N ASP A 130 11.20 29.73 3.03
CA ASP A 130 11.34 31.18 2.79
C ASP A 130 11.82 31.49 1.35
N ASP A 131 12.48 30.54 0.70
CA ASP A 131 13.00 30.62 -0.68
C ASP A 131 12.06 29.98 -1.73
N GLY A 132 10.86 29.57 -1.32
CA GLY A 132 9.83 28.97 -2.18
C GLY A 132 9.44 27.55 -1.77
N ASP A 133 8.33 27.07 -2.33
CA ASP A 133 7.80 25.74 -2.02
C ASP A 133 8.73 24.63 -2.54
N ARG A 134 9.02 23.64 -1.68
CA ARG A 134 9.82 22.47 -2.02
C ARG A 134 8.92 21.25 -2.19
N HIS A 135 9.08 20.54 -3.29
CA HIS A 135 8.26 19.40 -3.67
C HIS A 135 9.08 18.11 -3.58
N VAL A 136 8.59 17.13 -2.82
CA VAL A 136 9.22 15.82 -2.68
C VAL A 136 8.27 14.75 -3.19
N HIS A 137 8.72 13.97 -4.18
CA HIS A 137 7.99 12.79 -4.62
C HIS A 137 8.10 11.69 -3.56
N LEU A 138 6.97 11.09 -3.23
CA LEU A 138 6.87 9.97 -2.32
C LEU A 138 6.68 8.69 -3.12
N SER A 139 7.42 7.66 -2.74
CA SER A 139 7.26 6.30 -3.24
C SER A 139 7.68 5.37 -2.11
N TYR A 140 6.70 4.73 -1.47
CA TYR A 140 6.93 3.78 -0.38
C TYR A 140 6.37 2.43 -0.75
N GLN A 141 7.18 1.38 -0.63
CA GLN A 141 6.78 0.00 -0.87
C GLN A 141 6.55 -0.73 0.45
N CYS A 142 5.39 -1.35 0.60
CA CYS A 142 5.05 -2.26 1.70
C CYS A 142 4.92 -3.68 1.15
N LYS A 143 5.81 -4.59 1.57
CA LYS A 143 5.73 -6.01 1.17
C LYS A 143 4.93 -6.78 2.21
N LEU A 144 3.81 -7.36 1.79
CA LEU A 144 2.87 -8.07 2.66
C LEU A 144 2.87 -9.55 2.32
N ARG A 145 2.87 -10.40 3.34
CA ARG A 145 2.55 -11.82 3.20
C ARG A 145 1.25 -12.08 3.94
N LEU A 146 0.17 -12.29 3.20
CA LEU A 146 -1.18 -12.43 3.74
C LEU A 146 -1.68 -13.86 3.63
N GLN A 147 -2.35 -14.33 4.68
CA GLN A 147 -3.12 -15.56 4.63
C GLN A 147 -4.51 -15.26 4.03
N LEU A 148 -4.97 -16.09 3.11
CA LEU A 148 -6.35 -16.06 2.61
C LEU A 148 -7.28 -16.64 3.68
N ILE A 149 -8.16 -15.81 4.22
CA ILE A 149 -9.11 -16.20 5.27
C ILE A 149 -10.50 -16.35 4.65
N ILE A 150 -10.92 -17.59 4.43
CA ILE A 150 -12.27 -17.92 3.94
C ILE A 150 -13.17 -18.07 5.15
N SER A 151 -14.07 -17.10 5.39
CA SER A 151 -15.02 -17.16 6.51
C SER A 151 -16.07 -18.25 6.26
N GLN A 152 -15.81 -19.48 6.69
CA GLN A 152 -16.81 -20.56 6.68
C GLN A 152 -17.06 -21.21 8.05
N ASN A 153 -16.54 -20.63 9.14
CA ASN A 153 -16.78 -20.95 10.58
C ASN A 153 -15.47 -20.89 11.40
N SER A 154 -14.57 -19.95 11.12
CA SER A 154 -13.35 -19.77 11.91
C SER A 154 -13.23 -18.33 12.40
N THR A 155 -13.26 -18.18 13.72
CA THR A 155 -12.91 -16.97 14.50
C THR A 155 -11.41 -16.69 14.49
N THR A 156 -10.69 -17.10 13.44
CA THR A 156 -9.28 -16.76 13.27
C THR A 156 -9.20 -15.44 12.51
N GLN A 157 -9.31 -14.34 13.27
CA GLN A 157 -8.74 -13.07 12.85
C GLN A 157 -7.24 -13.32 12.68
N GLY A 158 -6.74 -13.23 11.46
CA GLY A 158 -5.32 -13.48 11.17
C GLY A 158 -4.45 -12.57 12.05
N ASN A 159 -3.42 -13.12 12.68
CA ASN A 159 -2.46 -12.38 13.49
C ASN A 159 -1.54 -11.53 12.60
N PHE A 160 -2.12 -10.54 11.90
CA PHE A 160 -1.36 -9.62 11.08
C PHE A 160 -0.40 -8.81 11.96
N LYS A 161 0.86 -8.72 11.53
CA LYS A 161 1.87 -7.91 12.19
C LYS A 161 2.09 -6.64 11.38
N PRO A 162 2.12 -5.45 12.02
CA PRO A 162 2.38 -4.21 11.31
C PRO A 162 3.67 -4.27 10.49
N VAL A 163 3.60 -3.82 9.24
CA VAL A 163 4.71 -3.79 8.29
C VAL A 163 5.08 -2.35 7.98
N LYS A 164 6.35 -2.00 8.15
CA LYS A 164 6.88 -0.70 7.71
C LYS A 164 7.08 -0.69 6.21
N CYS A 165 6.83 0.45 5.60
CA CYS A 165 7.05 0.67 4.17
C CYS A 165 8.36 1.44 3.97
N HIS A 166 9.07 1.12 2.89
CA HIS A 166 10.42 1.60 2.59
C HIS A 166 10.48 2.37 1.29
#